data_AF-A0A257YVU1-F1
#
_entry.id   AF-A0A257YVU1-F1
#
_cell.length_a   1.000
_cell.length_b   1.000
_cell.length_c   1.000
_cell.angle_alpha   90.00
_cell.angle_beta   90.00
_cell.angle_gamma   90.00
#
_symmetry.space_group_name_H-M   'P 1'
#
loop_
_entity.id
_entity.type
_entity.pdbx_description
1 polymer ?
#
loop_
_entity_poly.entity_id
_entity_poly.type
_entity_poly.pdbx_seq_one_letter_code
_entity_poly.pdbx_strand_id
1 'polypeptide(L)'
;MTMGKPLPHDAAPLHVTGAARYVDDIPLPGNALHLAFGLSTVAHGEITGLDLSAVWAAPGVVAVLSAGDFAEMPDCSPSAQDEPLLAVGTVHYVGQP
;
A
#
# COMPACT_ATOMS: atom_id res chain seq x y z
N MET A 1 -12.10 -41.39 -8.99
CA MET A 1 -12.98 -40.58 -8.13
C MET A 1 -12.16 -39.98 -6.99
N THR A 2 -11.97 -38.66 -6.98
CA THR A 2 -11.18 -37.89 -5.99
C THR A 2 -12.03 -37.10 -5.00
N MET A 3 -13.30 -36.86 -5.34
CA MET A 3 -14.27 -36.18 -4.47
C MET A 3 -14.44 -36.92 -3.13
N GLY A 4 -14.45 -36.16 -2.03
CA GLY A 4 -14.67 -36.67 -0.67
C GLY A 4 -13.46 -37.28 0.04
N LYS A 5 -12.27 -37.30 -0.59
CA LYS A 5 -11.04 -37.79 0.05
C LYS A 5 -10.36 -36.68 0.89
N PRO A 6 -9.76 -37.00 2.06
CA PRO A 6 -9.02 -36.05 2.88
C PRO A 6 -7.60 -35.84 2.33
N LEU A 7 -7.50 -35.30 1.11
CA LEU A 7 -6.21 -35.01 0.49
C LEU A 7 -5.58 -33.78 1.15
N PRO A 8 -4.23 -33.73 1.28
CA PRO A 8 -3.55 -32.54 1.78
C PRO A 8 -3.73 -31.37 0.80
N HIS A 9 -3.51 -30.14 1.29
CA HIS A 9 -3.45 -28.93 0.47
C HIS A 9 -2.37 -29.09 -0.61
N ASP A 10 -2.63 -28.61 -1.83
CA ASP A 10 -1.72 -28.70 -2.97
C ASP A 10 -0.32 -28.12 -2.69
N ALA A 11 -0.24 -27.02 -1.95
CA ALA A 11 1.01 -26.38 -1.56
C ALA A 11 1.59 -26.87 -0.21
N ALA A 12 1.01 -27.89 0.44
CA ALA A 12 1.49 -28.37 1.75
C ALA A 12 3.00 -28.69 1.79
N PRO A 13 3.60 -29.36 0.77
CA PRO A 13 5.04 -29.56 0.75
C PRO A 13 5.84 -28.27 0.64
N LEU A 14 5.32 -27.25 -0.07
CA LEU A 14 5.98 -25.96 -0.24
C LEU A 14 5.90 -25.13 1.05
N HIS A 15 4.78 -25.18 1.78
CA HIS A 15 4.65 -24.52 3.06
C HIS A 15 5.63 -25.06 4.10
N VAL A 16 5.72 -26.40 4.25
CA VAL A 16 6.56 -27.01 5.30
C VAL A 16 8.06 -26.89 5.01
N THR A 17 8.44 -26.61 3.76
CA THR A 17 9.84 -26.41 3.36
C THR A 17 10.24 -24.93 3.27
N GLY A 18 9.27 -24.00 3.38
CA GLY A 18 9.51 -22.58 3.11
C GLY A 18 9.76 -22.27 1.63
N ALA A 19 9.39 -23.17 0.72
CA ALA A 19 9.55 -22.98 -0.72
C ALA A 19 8.35 -22.31 -1.39
N ALA A 20 7.22 -22.21 -0.69
CA ALA A 20 6.09 -21.40 -1.15
C ALA A 20 6.47 -19.92 -1.09
N ARG A 21 6.41 -19.24 -2.24
CA ARG A 21 6.71 -17.81 -2.33
C ARG A 21 5.44 -16.99 -2.13
N TYR A 22 5.51 -16.05 -1.20
CA TYR A 22 4.59 -14.95 -1.05
C TYR A 22 5.14 -13.71 -1.79
N VAL A 23 4.38 -12.62 -1.83
CA VAL A 23 4.70 -11.44 -2.64
C VAL A 23 6.10 -10.89 -2.35
N ASP A 24 6.51 -10.84 -1.08
CA ASP A 24 7.82 -10.30 -0.67
C ASP A 24 8.98 -11.30 -0.87
N ASP A 25 8.69 -12.58 -1.14
CA ASP A 25 9.70 -13.58 -1.47
C ASP A 25 10.09 -13.56 -2.96
N ILE A 26 9.38 -12.75 -3.77
CA ILE A 26 9.63 -12.62 -5.20
C ILE A 26 10.92 -11.81 -5.40
N PRO A 27 11.94 -12.34 -6.11
CA PRO A 27 13.15 -11.59 -6.41
C PRO A 27 12.84 -10.30 -7.18
N LEU A 28 13.31 -9.18 -6.65
CA LEU A 28 13.14 -7.86 -7.27
C LEU A 28 14.30 -7.54 -8.24
N PRO A 29 14.06 -6.73 -9.28
CA PRO A 29 15.14 -6.09 -10.04
C PRO A 29 16.04 -5.26 -9.11
N GLY A 30 17.33 -5.15 -9.44
CA GLY A 30 18.31 -4.46 -8.57
C GLY A 30 18.06 -2.96 -8.35
N ASN A 31 17.15 -2.35 -9.12
CA ASN A 31 16.73 -0.95 -9.00
C ASN A 31 15.29 -0.79 -8.52
N ALA A 32 14.66 -1.84 -7.98
CA ALA A 32 13.34 -1.73 -7.40
C ALA A 32 13.34 -0.72 -6.24
N LEU A 33 12.29 0.11 -6.17
CA LEU A 33 12.05 1.03 -5.07
C LEU A 33 11.06 0.43 -4.07
N HIS A 34 11.14 0.91 -2.84
CA HIS A 34 10.19 0.59 -1.78
C HIS A 34 9.30 1.80 -1.51
N LEU A 35 8.03 1.55 -1.17
CA LEU A 35 7.03 2.59 -0.95
C LEU A 35 6.50 2.50 0.47
N ALA A 36 6.15 3.64 1.04
CA ALA A 36 5.47 3.75 2.33
C ALA A 36 4.51 4.94 2.29
N PHE A 37 3.40 4.85 3.01
CA PHE A 37 2.46 5.95 3.17
C PHE A 37 2.84 6.82 4.37
N GLY A 38 2.66 8.13 4.22
CA GLY A 38 2.44 9.02 5.36
C GLY A 38 0.98 8.93 5.76
N LEU A 39 0.67 8.87 7.05
CA LEU A 39 -0.68 8.56 7.52
C LEU A 39 -1.23 9.68 8.42
N SER A 40 -2.52 9.95 8.28
CA SER A 40 -3.25 10.85 9.18
C SER A 40 -3.17 10.38 10.63
N THR A 41 -2.87 11.31 11.53
CA THR A 41 -2.95 11.11 12.99
C THR A 41 -4.28 11.59 13.58
N VAL A 42 -5.17 12.12 12.73
CA VAL A 42 -6.43 12.76 13.10
C VAL A 42 -7.60 11.95 12.52
N ALA A 43 -8.64 11.73 13.33
CA ALA A 43 -9.80 10.95 12.91
C ALA A 43 -10.66 11.66 11.85
N HIS A 44 -10.79 12.99 11.92
CA HIS A 44 -11.45 13.78 10.88
C HIS A 44 -10.96 15.22 10.95
N GLY A 45 -10.65 15.85 9.81
CA GLY A 45 -10.19 17.24 9.78
C GLY A 45 -9.76 17.71 8.40
N GLU A 46 -9.47 19.01 8.30
CA GLU A 46 -8.94 19.65 7.09
C GLU A 46 -7.40 19.70 7.12
N ILE A 47 -6.78 19.40 5.99
CA ILE A 47 -5.34 19.55 5.77
C ILE A 47 -5.09 21.01 5.43
N THR A 48 -4.68 21.79 6.43
CA THR A 48 -4.39 23.23 6.27
C THR A 48 -3.00 23.50 5.67
N GLY A 49 -2.12 22.51 5.69
CA GLY A 49 -0.79 22.57 5.09
C GLY A 49 -0.08 21.21 5.16
N LEU A 50 0.83 20.99 4.21
CA LEU A 50 1.60 19.76 4.10
C LEU A 50 3.05 20.10 3.71
N ASP A 51 3.95 20.15 4.70
CA ASP A 51 5.38 20.33 4.47
C ASP A 51 6.08 18.97 4.36
N LEU A 52 6.57 18.67 3.17
CA LEU A 52 7.25 17.41 2.84
C LEU A 52 8.77 17.58 2.70
N SER A 53 9.32 18.75 3.03
CA SER A 53 10.75 19.06 2.84
C SER A 53 11.67 18.10 3.60
N ALA A 54 11.33 17.76 4.83
CA ALA A 54 12.07 16.79 5.63
C ALA A 54 12.03 15.37 5.04
N VAL A 55 10.90 14.97 4.44
CA VAL A 55 10.76 13.67 3.78
C VAL A 55 11.63 13.62 2.53
N TRP A 56 11.59 14.66 1.70
CA TRP A 56 12.45 14.78 0.52
C TRP A 56 13.95 14.76 0.86
N ALA A 57 14.34 15.34 1.99
CA ALA A 57 15.74 15.39 2.42
C ALA A 57 16.24 14.08 3.06
N ALA A 58 15.35 13.11 3.32
CA ALA A 58 15.74 11.88 4.00
C ALA A 58 16.63 11.00 3.09
N PRO A 59 17.67 10.33 3.64
CA PRO A 59 18.56 9.49 2.85
C PRO A 59 17.82 8.37 2.12
N GLY A 60 18.12 8.20 0.83
CA GLY A 60 17.55 7.12 0.01
C GLY A 60 16.17 7.40 -0.58
N VAL A 61 15.55 8.55 -0.27
CA VAL A 61 14.28 8.95 -0.89
C VAL A 61 14.51 9.33 -2.35
N VAL A 62 13.72 8.72 -3.23
CA VAL A 62 13.76 8.97 -4.68
C VAL A 62 12.60 9.84 -5.15
N ALA A 63 11.43 9.70 -4.51
CA ALA A 63 10.24 10.49 -4.80
C ALA A 63 9.37 10.62 -3.54
N VAL A 64 8.64 11.72 -3.44
CA VAL A 64 7.53 11.91 -2.50
C VAL A 64 6.33 12.40 -3.30
N LEU A 65 5.19 11.75 -3.11
CA LEU A 65 3.95 12.05 -3.83
C LEU A 65 2.87 12.50 -2.85
N SER A 66 2.05 13.43 -3.32
CA SER A 66 0.92 14.03 -2.64
C SER A 66 -0.27 14.13 -3.60
N ALA A 67 -1.42 14.59 -3.12
CA ALA A 67 -2.58 14.78 -3.99
C ALA A 67 -2.32 15.71 -5.19
N GLY A 68 -1.40 16.68 -5.05
CA GLY A 68 -1.05 17.61 -6.14
C GLY A 68 -0.24 16.99 -7.28
N ASP A 69 0.30 15.78 -7.09
CA ASP A 69 1.11 15.09 -8.09
C ASP A 69 0.26 14.27 -9.07
N PHE A 70 -1.05 14.22 -8.86
CA PHE A 70 -2.02 13.53 -9.71
C PHE A 70 -2.92 14.55 -10.43
N ALA A 71 -3.12 14.38 -11.74
CA ALA A 71 -4.06 15.21 -12.49
C ALA A 71 -5.52 14.98 -12.04
N GLU A 72 -5.82 13.72 -11.70
CA GLU A 72 -7.06 13.26 -11.07
C GLU A 72 -6.67 12.23 -10.01
N MET A 73 -7.20 12.38 -8.79
CA MET A 73 -6.87 11.47 -7.69
C MET A 73 -7.42 10.07 -7.99
N PRO A 74 -6.59 9.02 -8.01
CA PRO A 74 -7.08 7.66 -8.17
C PRO A 74 -8.06 7.28 -7.06
N ASP A 75 -9.21 6.76 -7.46
CA ASP A 75 -10.18 6.17 -6.56
C ASP A 75 -9.89 4.67 -6.39
N CYS A 76 -9.79 4.24 -5.14
CA CYS A 76 -9.52 2.88 -4.72
C CYS A 76 -10.79 2.15 -4.26
N SER A 77 -11.95 2.83 -4.28
CA SER A 77 -13.22 2.25 -3.84
C SER A 77 -13.64 1.13 -4.79
N PRO A 78 -13.94 -0.09 -4.30
CA PRO A 78 -14.61 -1.10 -5.12
C PRO A 78 -16.10 -0.78 -5.32
N SER A 79 -16.58 0.37 -4.82
CA SER A 79 -18.00 0.73 -4.76
C SER A 79 -18.26 2.16 -5.25
N ALA A 80 -18.59 3.09 -4.34
CA ALA A 80 -19.30 4.34 -4.63
C ALA A 80 -18.40 5.50 -5.08
N GLN A 81 -17.15 5.21 -5.45
CA GLN A 81 -16.15 6.21 -5.88
C GLN A 81 -15.83 7.27 -4.84
N ASP A 82 -15.64 6.82 -3.59
CA ASP A 82 -15.49 7.64 -2.40
C ASP A 82 -14.21 7.36 -1.60
N GLU A 83 -13.26 6.59 -2.15
CA GLU A 83 -12.03 6.20 -1.44
C GLU A 83 -10.79 6.69 -2.21
N PRO A 84 -10.36 7.95 -2.02
CA PRO A 84 -9.17 8.45 -2.70
C PRO A 84 -7.91 7.72 -2.19
N LEU A 85 -6.98 7.44 -3.11
CA LEU A 85 -5.70 6.78 -2.78
C LEU A 85 -4.89 7.58 -1.75
N LEU A 86 -4.87 8.91 -1.89
CA LEU A 86 -4.27 9.85 -0.95
C LEU A 86 -5.28 10.93 -0.58
N ALA A 87 -5.27 11.41 0.65
CA ALA A 87 -6.19 12.41 1.16
C ALA A 87 -6.15 13.71 0.33
N VAL A 88 -7.34 14.22 0.00
CA VAL A 88 -7.51 15.46 -0.80
C VAL A 88 -8.17 16.52 0.07
N GLY A 89 -7.36 17.35 0.72
CA GLY A 89 -7.83 18.48 1.53
C GLY A 89 -8.49 18.11 2.86
N THR A 90 -9.08 16.91 3.01
CA THR A 90 -9.67 16.40 4.25
C THR A 90 -9.23 14.98 4.55
N VAL A 91 -9.17 14.66 5.85
CA VAL A 91 -8.97 13.29 6.37
C VAL A 91 -10.24 12.80 7.07
N HIS A 92 -10.48 11.49 7.04
CA HIS A 92 -11.71 10.83 7.48
C HIS A 92 -11.49 9.70 8.48
N TYR A 93 -10.24 9.31 8.72
CA TYR A 93 -9.86 8.38 9.79
C TYR A 93 -8.36 8.49 10.15
N VAL A 94 -8.00 7.98 11.35
CA VAL A 94 -6.60 7.81 11.74
C VAL A 94 -6.01 6.66 10.94
N GLY A 95 -4.93 6.93 10.21
CA GLY A 95 -4.34 5.96 9.29
C GLY A 95 -4.71 6.20 7.83
N GLN A 96 -5.44 7.27 7.49
CA GLN A 96 -5.69 7.59 6.08
C GLN A 96 -4.39 8.06 5.40
N PRO A 97 -4.03 7.50 4.23
CA PRO A 97 -2.92 7.99 3.40
C PRO A 97 -3.15 9.38 2.82
#